data_AF-A0A1F8T0I3-F1
#
_entry.id   AF-A0A1F8T0I3-F1
#
_cell.length_a   1.000
_cell.length_b   1.000
_cell.length_c   1.000
_cell.angle_alpha   90.00
_cell.angle_beta   90.00
_cell.angle_gamma   90.00
#
_symmetry.space_group_name_H-M   'P 1'
#
loop_
_entity.id
_entity.type
_entity.pdbx_description
1 polymer ?
#
loop_
_entity_poly.entity_id
_entity_poly.type
_entity_poly.pdbx_seq_one_letter_code
_entity_poly.pdbx_strand_id
1 'polypeptide(L)'
;MALTVFAATAATCEIVLGTEQPIADGTLKIQGRVFTDRVESQDSRIAGTNVPTLDITINPKSGDGDLQGKFRLKPNTVDGAWEGELQGRFVNGLVTSWGIARGSGALLGSVLRIDFQQVVEYPGKPPCEDPKAFFEMRGLILEQD
;
A
#
# COMPACT_ATOMS: atom_id res chain seq x y z
N MET A 1 -7.66 20.68 15.49
CA MET A 1 -6.83 19.67 14.83
C MET A 1 -7.31 18.33 15.34
N ALA A 2 -7.96 17.55 14.49
CA ALA A 2 -8.51 16.24 14.86
C ALA A 2 -7.54 15.12 14.45
N LEU A 3 -7.41 14.10 15.31
CA LEU A 3 -6.65 12.89 15.04
C LEU A 3 -7.61 11.70 15.04
N THR A 4 -7.68 10.99 13.92
CA THR A 4 -8.39 9.69 13.84
C THR A 4 -7.39 8.57 13.64
N VAL A 5 -7.52 7.48 14.38
CA VAL A 5 -6.76 6.23 14.17
C VAL A 5 -7.70 5.19 13.57
N PHE A 6 -7.19 4.40 12.61
CA PHE A 6 -7.96 3.33 12.00
C PHE A 6 -7.16 2.03 11.86
N ALA A 7 -7.89 0.94 11.71
CA ALA A 7 -7.40 -0.34 11.23
C ALA A 7 -8.18 -0.74 9.98
N ALA A 8 -7.50 -1.41 9.06
CA ALA A 8 -8.02 -1.81 7.77
C ALA A 8 -7.29 -3.08 7.30
N THR A 9 -7.82 -3.69 6.25
CA THR A 9 -7.17 -4.78 5.53
C THR A 9 -7.04 -4.41 4.07
N ALA A 10 -5.99 -4.87 3.41
CA ALA A 10 -5.82 -4.69 1.98
C ALA A 10 -5.50 -6.03 1.32
N ALA A 11 -6.04 -6.27 0.13
CA ALA A 11 -5.61 -7.39 -0.71
C ALA A 11 -5.20 -6.89 -2.09
N THR A 12 -4.06 -7.36 -2.56
CA THR A 12 -3.58 -7.09 -3.92
C THR A 12 -4.33 -7.95 -4.90
N CYS A 13 -5.08 -7.33 -5.80
CA CYS A 13 -5.93 -8.01 -6.76
C CYS A 13 -5.28 -8.11 -8.15
N GLU A 14 -4.53 -7.08 -8.54
CA GLU A 14 -3.85 -7.02 -9.83
C GLU A 14 -2.41 -6.55 -9.66
N ILE A 15 -1.55 -7.04 -10.56
CA ILE A 15 -0.15 -6.61 -10.66
C ILE A 15 0.14 -6.37 -12.13
N VAL A 16 0.50 -5.13 -12.47
CA VAL A 16 1.08 -4.80 -13.78
C VAL A 16 2.58 -4.83 -13.63
N LEU A 17 3.23 -5.65 -14.47
CA LEU A 17 4.67 -5.85 -14.41
C LEU A 17 5.43 -4.56 -14.73
N GLY A 18 6.49 -4.31 -13.96
CA GLY A 18 7.46 -3.26 -14.22
C GLY A 18 8.61 -3.77 -15.10
N THR A 19 9.64 -2.93 -15.28
CA THR A 19 10.89 -3.35 -15.93
C THR A 19 11.79 -4.06 -14.92
N GLU A 20 12.26 -5.25 -15.27
CA GLU A 20 13.10 -6.06 -14.39
C GLU A 20 14.54 -6.10 -14.92
N GLN A 21 15.50 -5.88 -14.03
CA GLN A 21 16.92 -5.89 -14.33
C GLN A 21 17.67 -6.64 -13.23
N PRO A 22 18.29 -7.80 -13.53
CA PRO A 22 19.23 -8.40 -12.59
C PRO A 22 20.47 -7.51 -12.45
N ILE A 23 20.99 -7.39 -11.24
CA ILE A 23 22.26 -6.71 -10.96
C ILE A 23 23.34 -7.71 -10.52
N ALA A 24 24.59 -7.28 -10.53
CA ALA A 24 25.76 -8.16 -10.52
C ALA A 24 25.89 -9.08 -9.28
N ASP A 25 25.28 -8.71 -8.16
CA ASP A 25 25.29 -9.48 -6.91
C ASP A 25 24.16 -10.53 -6.81
N GLY A 26 23.36 -10.68 -7.87
CA GLY A 26 22.23 -11.60 -7.92
C GLY A 26 20.91 -11.00 -7.39
N THR A 27 20.91 -9.73 -7.02
CA THR A 27 19.68 -8.98 -6.69
C THR A 27 18.91 -8.64 -7.96
N LEU A 28 17.59 -8.53 -7.85
CA LEU A 28 16.68 -8.10 -8.89
C LEU A 28 16.20 -6.69 -8.60
N LYS A 29 16.41 -5.77 -9.55
CA LYS A 29 15.80 -4.44 -9.55
C LYS A 29 14.56 -4.46 -10.43
N ILE A 30 13.43 -4.01 -9.89
CA ILE A 30 12.16 -3.88 -10.61
C ILE A 30 11.75 -2.41 -10.53
N GLN A 31 11.41 -1.81 -11.68
CA GLN A 31 11.04 -0.40 -11.75
C GLN A 31 9.61 -0.22 -12.25
N GLY A 32 8.86 0.66 -11.59
CA GLY A 32 7.51 1.05 -11.99
C GLY A 32 6.49 -0.09 -11.96
N ARG A 33 6.63 -1.05 -11.05
CA ARG A 33 5.61 -2.11 -10.90
C ARG A 33 4.37 -1.51 -10.25
N VAL A 34 3.20 -1.72 -10.87
CA VAL A 34 1.93 -1.18 -10.38
C VAL A 34 1.11 -2.30 -9.75
N PHE A 35 0.52 -2.01 -8.61
CA PHE A 35 -0.40 -2.91 -7.93
C PHE A 35 -1.77 -2.25 -7.84
N THR A 36 -2.82 -3.06 -7.80
CA THR A 36 -4.16 -2.61 -7.46
C THR A 36 -4.61 -3.37 -6.22
N ASP A 37 -4.73 -2.67 -5.10
CA ASP A 37 -5.23 -3.24 -3.86
C ASP A 37 -6.67 -2.80 -3.58
N ARG A 38 -7.46 -3.71 -3.04
CA ARG A 38 -8.76 -3.38 -2.44
C ARG A 38 -8.61 -3.28 -0.94
N VAL A 39 -9.01 -2.12 -0.40
CA VAL A 39 -8.90 -1.79 1.01
C VAL A 39 -10.27 -1.86 1.67
N GLU A 40 -10.40 -2.69 2.69
CA GLU A 40 -11.59 -2.79 3.54
C GLU A 40 -11.32 -2.06 4.87
N SER A 41 -12.22 -1.16 5.25
CA SER A 41 -12.14 -0.39 6.49
C SER A 41 -13.53 0.01 6.95
N GLN A 42 -13.68 0.23 8.26
CA GLN A 42 -14.88 0.88 8.82
C GLN A 42 -14.83 2.40 8.64
N ASP A 43 -13.65 3.00 8.42
CA ASP A 43 -13.52 4.42 8.07
C ASP A 43 -13.74 4.60 6.56
N SER A 44 -14.80 5.31 6.20
CA SER A 44 -15.19 5.56 4.81
C SER A 44 -14.16 6.39 4.03
N ARG A 45 -13.28 7.13 4.72
CA ARG A 45 -12.17 7.86 4.11
C ARG A 45 -11.01 6.94 3.72
N ILE A 46 -11.07 5.66 4.10
CA ILE A 46 -10.01 4.66 3.89
C ILE A 46 -10.49 3.50 3.01
N ALA A 47 -11.72 3.02 3.21
CA ALA A 47 -12.27 1.93 2.42
C ALA A 47 -12.36 2.30 0.93
N GLY A 48 -11.67 1.56 0.06
CA GLY A 48 -11.44 2.02 -1.31
C GLY A 48 -10.50 1.17 -2.14
N THR A 49 -9.95 1.79 -3.18
CA THR A 49 -8.93 1.19 -4.05
C THR A 49 -7.62 1.93 -3.88
N ASN A 50 -6.56 1.20 -3.55
CA ASN A 50 -5.20 1.71 -3.51
C ASN A 50 -4.46 1.29 -4.77
N VAL A 51 -3.69 2.21 -5.36
CA VAL A 51 -2.87 1.94 -6.55
C VAL A 51 -1.44 2.40 -6.27
N PRO A 52 -0.59 1.56 -5.67
CA PRO A 52 0.82 1.87 -5.51
C PRO A 52 1.61 1.54 -6.78
N THR A 53 2.56 2.41 -7.11
CA THR A 53 3.58 2.23 -8.15
C THR A 53 4.93 2.20 -7.48
N LEU A 54 5.61 1.06 -7.52
CA LEU A 54 6.79 0.78 -6.72
C LEU A 54 8.01 0.46 -7.58
N ASP A 55 9.14 0.97 -7.11
CA ASP A 55 10.46 0.46 -7.42
C ASP A 55 10.87 -0.50 -6.30
N ILE A 56 11.34 -1.69 -6.67
CA ILE A 56 11.68 -2.78 -5.77
C ILE A 56 13.10 -3.23 -6.04
N THR A 57 13.88 -3.45 -4.98
CA THR A 57 15.16 -4.15 -5.03
C THR A 57 15.04 -5.36 -4.14
N ILE A 58 15.22 -6.58 -4.67
CA ILE A 58 15.01 -7.82 -3.91
C ILE A 58 16.07 -8.86 -4.25
N ASN A 59 16.63 -9.51 -3.24
CA ASN A 59 17.49 -10.67 -3.40
C ASN A 59 16.61 -11.92 -3.54
N PRO A 60 16.54 -12.57 -4.71
CA PRO A 60 15.65 -13.72 -4.91
C PRO A 60 16.03 -14.96 -4.07
N LYS A 61 17.27 -15.03 -3.56
CA LYS A 61 17.73 -16.16 -2.73
C LYS A 61 17.26 -16.05 -1.29
N SER A 62 17.32 -14.87 -0.69
CA SER A 62 16.89 -14.66 0.71
C SER A 62 15.46 -14.12 0.81
N GLY A 63 14.94 -13.50 -0.25
CA GLY A 63 13.67 -12.77 -0.22
C GLY A 63 13.77 -11.43 0.50
N ASP A 64 14.97 -10.94 0.82
CA ASP A 64 15.17 -9.64 1.46
C ASP A 64 15.32 -8.53 0.43
N GLY A 65 14.97 -7.31 0.81
CA GLY A 65 15.05 -6.18 -0.09
C GLY A 65 14.34 -4.94 0.43
N ASP A 66 14.20 -3.96 -0.46
CA ASP A 66 13.58 -2.68 -0.18
C ASP A 66 12.59 -2.31 -1.29
N LEU A 67 11.60 -1.49 -0.94
CA LEU A 67 10.67 -0.88 -1.88
C LEU A 67 10.50 0.60 -1.56
N GLN A 68 10.24 1.36 -2.62
CA GLN A 68 9.84 2.76 -2.53
C GLN A 68 8.94 3.12 -3.69
N GLY A 69 8.10 4.13 -3.53
CA GLY A 69 7.28 4.59 -4.62
C GLY A 69 6.19 5.54 -4.20
N LYS A 70 5.18 5.61 -5.05
CA LYS A 70 4.02 6.49 -4.86
C LYS A 70 2.76 5.66 -4.77
N PHE A 71 1.74 6.20 -4.16
CA PHE A 71 0.42 5.58 -4.15
C PHE A 71 -0.68 6.60 -4.28
N ARG A 72 -1.81 6.11 -4.81
CA ARG A 72 -3.09 6.81 -4.80
C ARG A 72 -4.15 5.91 -4.20
N LEU A 73 -4.72 6.30 -3.07
CA LEU A 73 -5.87 5.63 -2.46
C LEU A 73 -7.12 6.46 -2.73
N LYS A 74 -8.07 5.89 -3.47
CA LYS A 74 -9.39 6.48 -3.74
C LYS A 74 -10.44 5.79 -2.88
N PRO A 75 -11.02 6.48 -1.88
CA PRO A 75 -12.13 5.93 -1.11
C PRO A 75 -13.37 5.73 -1.98
N ASN A 76 -14.21 4.76 -1.63
CA ASN A 76 -15.38 4.40 -2.44
C ASN A 76 -16.50 5.45 -2.38
N THR A 77 -16.67 6.10 -1.23
CA THR A 77 -17.84 6.93 -0.91
C THR A 77 -17.50 8.39 -0.60
N VAL A 78 -16.22 8.74 -0.54
CA VAL A 78 -15.75 10.10 -0.28
C VAL A 78 -15.24 10.69 -1.59
N ASP A 79 -15.70 11.91 -1.92
CA ASP A 79 -15.24 12.65 -3.09
C ASP A 79 -13.83 13.22 -2.85
N GLY A 80 -12.82 12.39 -3.06
CA GLY A 80 -11.43 12.75 -2.82
C GLY A 80 -10.48 11.58 -3.07
N ALA A 81 -9.19 11.83 -2.88
CA ALA A 81 -8.17 10.80 -2.87
C ALA A 81 -7.01 11.18 -1.95
N TRP A 82 -6.33 10.17 -1.46
CA TRP A 82 -5.02 10.29 -0.82
C TRP A 82 -3.94 10.06 -1.86
N GLU A 83 -3.00 10.99 -1.96
CA GLU A 83 -1.84 10.87 -2.84
C GLU A 83 -0.56 11.09 -2.05
N GLY A 84 0.38 10.16 -2.20
CA GLY A 84 1.55 10.14 -1.34
C GLY A 84 2.66 9.23 -1.80
N GLU A 85 3.64 9.11 -0.92
CA GLU A 85 4.82 8.29 -1.09
C GLU A 85 4.81 7.19 -0.03
N LEU A 86 5.37 6.04 -0.39
CA LEU A 86 5.56 4.93 0.52
C LEU A 86 6.95 4.32 0.36
N GLN A 87 7.44 3.73 1.43
CA GLN A 87 8.69 2.99 1.48
C GLN A 87 8.56 1.79 2.40
N GLY A 88 9.40 0.78 2.19
CA GLY A 88 9.31 -0.45 2.94
C GLY A 88 10.44 -1.41 2.64
N ARG A 89 10.30 -2.60 3.19
CA ARG A 89 11.29 -3.67 3.08
C ARG A 89 10.63 -5.03 2.96
N PHE A 90 11.37 -5.94 2.35
CA PHE A 90 11.11 -7.36 2.37
C PHE A 90 12.04 -8.00 3.40
N VAL A 91 11.49 -8.88 4.23
CA VAL A 91 12.26 -9.72 5.15
C VAL A 91 11.77 -11.14 4.98
N ASN A 92 12.64 -12.03 4.49
CA ASN A 92 12.28 -13.41 4.14
C ASN A 92 11.02 -13.49 3.23
N GLY A 93 10.91 -12.58 2.26
CA GLY A 93 9.78 -12.52 1.31
C GLY A 93 8.50 -11.86 1.85
N LEU A 94 8.45 -11.45 3.11
CA LEU A 94 7.31 -10.72 3.68
C LEU A 94 7.53 -9.21 3.64
N VAL A 95 6.50 -8.48 3.23
CA VAL A 95 6.55 -7.02 3.11
C VAL A 95 6.13 -6.33 4.41
N THR A 96 6.91 -5.32 4.79
CA THR A 96 6.49 -4.26 5.71
C THR A 96 6.75 -2.91 5.06
N SER A 97 5.76 -2.02 5.04
CA SER A 97 5.91 -0.69 4.44
C SER A 97 5.11 0.35 5.19
N TRP A 98 5.42 1.62 4.95
CA TRP A 98 4.66 2.74 5.44
C TRP A 98 4.65 3.87 4.43
N GLY A 99 3.65 4.74 4.49
CA GLY A 99 3.51 5.86 3.60
C GLY A 99 2.85 7.07 4.26
N ILE A 100 3.06 8.23 3.64
CA ILE A 100 2.41 9.49 4.00
C ILE A 100 1.77 10.06 2.74
N ALA A 101 0.51 10.49 2.86
CA ALA A 101 -0.26 11.09 1.79
C ALA A 101 -0.97 12.37 2.22
N ARG A 102 -1.31 13.19 1.23
CA ARG A 102 -2.17 14.36 1.39
C ARG A 102 -3.53 14.09 0.75
N GLY A 103 -4.57 14.58 1.40
CA GLY A 103 -5.93 14.48 0.90
C GLY A 103 -6.24 15.54 -0.17
N SER A 104 -7.14 15.19 -1.08
CA SER A 104 -7.73 16.06 -2.09
C SER A 104 -9.26 16.00 -2.03
N GLY A 105 -9.95 16.95 -2.67
CA GLY A 105 -11.42 17.02 -2.63
C GLY A 105 -11.93 17.25 -1.20
N ALA A 106 -12.87 16.41 -0.76
CA ALA A 106 -13.41 16.40 0.61
C ALA A 106 -12.37 16.04 1.70
N LEU A 107 -11.19 15.56 1.30
CA LEU A 107 -10.07 15.25 2.20
C LEU A 107 -9.01 16.37 2.22
N LEU A 108 -9.24 17.47 1.50
CA LEU A 108 -8.30 18.58 1.41
C LEU A 108 -7.98 19.15 2.80
N GLY A 109 -6.70 19.42 3.05
CA GLY A 109 -6.21 19.90 4.35
C GLY A 109 -5.80 18.79 5.31
N SER A 110 -6.16 17.53 5.01
CA SER A 110 -5.81 16.38 5.84
C SER A 110 -4.53 15.68 5.38
N VAL A 111 -3.85 15.05 6.33
CA VAL A 111 -2.66 14.22 6.12
C VAL A 111 -2.94 12.80 6.61
N LEU A 112 -2.57 11.82 5.82
CA LEU A 112 -2.71 10.40 6.12
C LEU A 112 -1.33 9.79 6.32
N ARG A 113 -1.13 9.06 7.42
CA ARG A 113 -0.04 8.10 7.56
C ARG A 113 -0.62 6.69 7.59
N ILE A 114 -0.03 5.78 6.82
CA ILE A 114 -0.43 4.37 6.76
C ILE A 114 0.80 3.49 6.97
N ASP A 115 0.65 2.42 7.73
CA ASP A 115 1.61 1.34 7.89
C ASP A 115 0.94 0.04 7.39
N PHE A 116 1.66 -0.74 6.58
CA PHE A 116 1.23 -2.00 6.00
C PHE A 116 2.14 -3.15 6.47
N GLN A 117 1.52 -4.27 6.82
CA GLN A 117 2.23 -5.50 7.17
C GLN A 117 1.59 -6.67 6.43
N GLN A 118 2.37 -7.33 5.58
CA GLN A 118 1.90 -8.50 4.86
C GLN A 118 1.60 -9.64 5.84
N VAL A 119 0.48 -10.32 5.60
CA VAL A 119 0.08 -11.53 6.31
C VAL A 119 -0.03 -12.70 5.32
N VAL A 120 0.23 -13.90 5.82
CA VAL A 120 0.23 -15.12 5.00
C VAL A 120 -1.19 -15.66 4.81
N GLU A 121 -2.08 -15.36 5.73
CA GLU A 121 -3.47 -15.82 5.74
C GLU A 121 -4.42 -14.65 5.99
N TYR A 122 -5.55 -14.64 5.27
CA TYR A 122 -6.62 -13.68 5.48
C TYR A 122 -7.80 -14.34 6.19
N PRO A 123 -8.20 -13.86 7.38
CA PRO A 123 -9.38 -14.37 8.05
C PRO A 123 -10.64 -13.79 7.40
N GLY A 124 -11.12 -14.41 6.32
CA GLY A 124 -12.39 -14.04 5.71
C GLY A 124 -12.47 -14.29 4.21
N LYS A 125 -13.58 -13.83 3.60
CA LYS A 125 -13.70 -13.81 2.14
C LYS A 125 -12.82 -12.68 1.61
N PRO A 126 -11.88 -12.95 0.70
CA PRO A 126 -11.02 -11.92 0.16
C PRO A 126 -11.83 -10.85 -0.62
N PRO A 127 -11.37 -9.59 -0.63
CA PRO A 127 -12.07 -8.48 -1.29
C PRO A 127 -11.97 -8.51 -2.83
N CYS A 128 -11.35 -9.56 -3.39
CA CYS A 128 -11.34 -9.90 -4.81
C CYS A 128 -11.20 -11.42 -4.99
N GLU A 129 -11.50 -11.92 -6.19
CA GLU A 129 -11.63 -13.36 -6.47
C GLU A 129 -10.32 -14.13 -6.25
N ASP A 130 -9.18 -13.60 -6.72
CA ASP A 130 -7.86 -14.28 -6.66
C ASP A 130 -6.76 -13.34 -6.11
N PRO A 131 -6.77 -13.04 -4.80
CA PRO A 131 -5.80 -12.14 -4.18
C PRO A 131 -4.37 -12.69 -4.28
N LYS A 132 -3.42 -11.81 -4.58
CA LYS A 132 -1.99 -12.14 -4.72
C LYS A 132 -1.20 -11.93 -3.42
N ALA A 133 -1.69 -11.07 -2.54
CA ALA A 133 -1.13 -10.79 -1.23
C ALA A 133 -2.19 -10.16 -0.33
N PHE A 134 -1.98 -10.26 0.99
CA PHE A 134 -2.84 -9.67 2.01
C PHE A 134 -2.02 -8.84 2.98
N PHE A 135 -2.61 -7.75 3.47
CA PHE A 135 -1.97 -6.83 4.39
C PHE A 135 -2.91 -6.46 5.53
N GLU A 136 -2.38 -6.50 6.75
CA GLU A 136 -2.89 -5.64 7.81
C GLU A 136 -2.47 -4.20 7.54
N MET A 137 -3.41 -3.28 7.72
CA MET A 137 -3.19 -1.87 7.51
C MET A 137 -3.62 -1.11 8.76
N ARG A 138 -2.74 -0.23 9.24
CA ARG A 138 -3.02 0.67 10.38
C ARG A 138 -2.61 2.07 9.99
N GLY A 139 -3.26 3.07 10.56
CA GLY A 139 -2.88 4.43 10.22
C GLY A 139 -3.57 5.49 11.05
N LEU A 140 -3.25 6.73 10.69
CA LEU A 140 -3.82 7.91 11.29
C LEU A 140 -4.14 8.95 10.22
N ILE A 141 -5.24 9.68 10.45
CA ILE A 141 -5.63 10.86 9.69
C ILE A 141 -5.50 12.06 10.62
N LEU A 142 -4.74 13.05 10.19
CA LEU A 142 -4.61 14.35 10.83
C LEU A 142 -5.37 15.39 10.01
N GLU A 143 -6.35 16.04 10.62
CA GLU A 143 -7.20 17.04 9.96
C GLU A 143 -6.85 18.44 10.51
N GLN A 144 -6.59 19.38 9.60
CA GLN A 144 -6.50 20.80 9.95
C GLN A 144 -7.93 21.35 10.04
N ASP A 145 -8.23 22.06 11.14
CA ASP A 145 -9.53 22.71 11.33
C ASP A 145 -9.71 23.87 10.33
#